data_AF-A0AAV3FMD2-F1
#
_entry.id   AF-A0AAV3FMD2-F1
#
_cell.length_a   1.000
_cell.length_b   1.000
_cell.length_c   1.000
_cell.angle_alpha   90.00
_cell.angle_beta   90.00
_cell.angle_gamma   90.00
#
_symmetry.space_group_name_H-M   'P 1'
#
loop_
_entity.id
_entity.type
_entity.pdbx_description
1 polymer ?
#
loop_
_entity_poly.entity_id
_entity_poly.type
_entity_poly.pdbx_seq_one_letter_code
_entity_poly.pdbx_strand_id
1 'polypeptide(L)'
;MHISDDEFERAIEQVLDDLPERFARVLENVGIVVADEPNERELATMSNPCGELLGLYEGIPVTKRTTGYSGVMPDVITLFKGPHERVCSTQA
;
A
#
# COMPACT_ATOMS: atom_id res chain seq x y z
N MET A 1 -17.23 4.28 6.64
CA MET A 1 -17.88 3.92 5.35
C MET A 1 -17.78 2.42 5.17
N HIS A 2 -18.65 1.77 4.40
CA HIS A 2 -18.42 0.39 3.97
C HIS A 2 -18.60 0.31 2.46
N ILE A 3 -17.64 -0.31 1.76
CA ILE A 3 -17.63 -0.47 0.32
C ILE A 3 -17.25 -1.91 -0.05
N SER A 4 -17.62 -2.33 -1.25
CA SER A 4 -17.19 -3.62 -1.78
C SER A 4 -15.70 -3.63 -2.14
N ASP A 5 -15.13 -4.81 -2.30
CA ASP A 5 -13.73 -4.97 -2.72
C ASP A 5 -13.52 -4.36 -4.11
N ASP A 6 -14.42 -4.66 -5.05
CA ASP A 6 -14.43 -4.08 -6.40
C ASP A 6 -14.47 -2.54 -6.40
N GLU A 7 -15.25 -1.93 -5.50
CA GLU A 7 -15.33 -0.47 -5.38
C GLU A 7 -14.03 0.13 -4.82
N PHE A 8 -13.39 -0.57 -3.88
CA PHE A 8 -12.11 -0.15 -3.32
C PHE A 8 -10.97 -0.28 -4.34
N GLU A 9 -10.91 -1.40 -5.07
CA GLU A 9 -9.95 -1.61 -6.15
C GLU A 9 -10.09 -0.54 -7.25
N ARG A 10 -11.31 -0.27 -7.70
CA ARG A 10 -11.57 0.81 -8.67
C ARG A 10 -11.15 2.19 -8.17
N ALA A 11 -11.37 2.48 -6.89
CA ALA A 11 -10.94 3.74 -6.31
C ALA A 11 -9.41 3.86 -6.31
N ILE A 12 -8.70 2.76 -6.02
CA ILE A 12 -7.23 2.71 -6.10
C ILE A 12 -6.78 2.93 -7.55
N GLU A 13 -7.33 2.20 -8.51
CA GLU A 13 -6.99 2.34 -9.94
C GLU A 13 -7.16 3.78 -10.43
N GLN A 14 -8.29 4.42 -10.10
CA GLN A 14 -8.53 5.81 -10.47
C GLN A 14 -7.47 6.75 -9.88
N VAL A 15 -7.08 6.55 -8.62
CA VAL A 15 -6.01 7.34 -8.00
C VAL A 15 -4.67 7.12 -8.69
N LEU A 16 -4.37 5.87 -9.08
CA LEU A 16 -3.12 5.55 -9.79
C LEU A 16 -3.05 6.18 -11.17
N ASP A 17 -4.17 6.22 -11.90
CA ASP A 17 -4.26 6.89 -13.21
C ASP A 17 -4.09 8.41 -13.09
N ASP A 18 -4.58 9.01 -11.99
CA ASP A 18 -4.48 10.44 -11.71
C ASP A 18 -3.14 10.86 -11.08
N LEU A 19 -2.21 9.92 -10.83
CA LEU A 19 -0.93 10.23 -10.20
C LEU A 19 -0.04 11.09 -11.13
N PRO A 20 0.59 12.15 -10.59
CA PRO A 20 1.60 12.90 -11.32
C PRO A 20 2.73 11.98 -11.83
N GLU A 21 3.17 12.18 -13.09
CA GLU A 21 4.16 11.31 -13.76
C GLU A 21 5.41 11.00 -12.91
N ARG A 22 5.87 11.96 -12.11
CA ARG A 22 7.04 11.79 -11.23
C ARG A 22 6.87 10.66 -10.21
N PHE A 23 5.63 10.37 -9.79
CA PHE A 23 5.32 9.31 -8.83
C PHE A 23 4.97 8.01 -9.55
N ALA A 24 4.26 8.07 -10.68
CA ALA A 24 3.95 6.90 -11.51
C ALA A 24 5.23 6.11 -11.88
N ARG A 25 6.29 6.81 -12.30
CA ARG A 25 7.60 6.18 -12.63
C ARG A 25 8.24 5.41 -11.48
N VAL A 26 8.00 5.84 -10.24
CA VAL A 26 8.56 5.16 -9.05
C VAL A 26 7.74 3.91 -8.75
N LEU A 27 6.43 3.98 -8.92
CA LEU A 27 5.52 2.87 -8.69
C LEU A 27 5.58 1.78 -9.77
N GLU A 28 6.15 2.03 -10.95
CA GLU A 28 6.35 0.99 -11.99
C GLU A 28 7.09 -0.26 -11.47
N ASN A 29 7.92 -0.13 -10.43
CA ASN A 29 8.65 -1.24 -9.83
C ASN A 29 8.08 -1.68 -8.47
N VAL A 30 6.90 -1.15 -8.09
CA VAL A 30 6.24 -1.38 -6.82
C VAL A 30 4.93 -2.12 -7.06
N GLY A 31 4.78 -3.32 -6.48
CA GLY A 31 3.50 -4.02 -6.46
C GLY A 31 2.54 -3.35 -5.46
N ILE A 32 1.29 -3.18 -5.84
CA ILE A 32 0.24 -2.71 -4.92
C ILE A 32 -0.68 -3.88 -4.61
N VAL A 33 -0.92 -4.13 -3.33
CA VAL A 33 -1.75 -5.24 -2.83
C VAL A 33 -2.80 -4.68 -1.90
N VAL A 34 -3.98 -5.27 -1.91
CA VAL A 34 -5.08 -4.94 -0.98
C VAL A 34 -5.22 -6.05 0.05
N ALA A 35 -5.43 -5.67 1.30
CA ALA A 35 -5.78 -6.56 2.40
C ALA A 35 -6.92 -5.96 3.24
N ASP A 36 -7.69 -6.80 3.94
CA ASP A 36 -8.78 -6.31 4.78
C ASP A 36 -8.25 -5.57 6.02
N GLU A 37 -7.33 -6.17 6.76
CA GLU A 37 -6.77 -5.64 8.00
C GLU A 37 -5.26 -5.93 8.12
N PRO A 38 -4.51 -5.05 8.80
CA PRO A 38 -3.12 -5.31 9.13
C PRO A 38 -3.01 -6.37 10.23
N ASN A 39 -1.97 -7.20 10.15
CA ASN A 39 -1.66 -8.18 11.19
C ASN A 39 -0.86 -7.56 12.36
N GLU A 40 -0.69 -8.30 13.45
CA GLU A 40 -0.01 -7.82 14.66
C GLU A 40 1.43 -7.33 14.40
N ARG A 41 2.15 -7.95 13.45
CA ARG A 41 3.54 -7.56 13.14
C ARG A 41 3.58 -6.25 12.38
N GLU A 42 2.64 -6.05 11.46
CA GLU A 42 2.50 -4.82 10.67
C GLU A 42 2.08 -3.67 11.58
N LEU A 43 1.10 -3.88 12.47
CA LEU A 43 0.70 -2.92 13.48
C LEU A 43 1.85 -2.54 14.42
N ALA A 44 2.73 -3.47 14.77
CA ALA A 44 3.90 -3.20 15.60
C ALA A 44 4.93 -2.26 14.93
N THR A 45 4.85 -2.05 13.61
CA THR A 45 5.71 -1.08 12.90
C THR A 45 5.22 0.37 13.05
N MET A 46 4.00 0.57 13.53
CA MET A 46 3.40 1.90 13.64
C MET A 46 4.11 2.75 14.69
N SER A 47 4.43 3.98 14.31
CA SER A 47 4.97 4.97 15.26
C SER A 47 3.87 5.57 16.17
N ASN A 48 2.60 5.50 15.75
CA ASN A 48 1.47 6.00 16.53
C ASN A 48 0.50 4.85 16.87
N PRO A 49 0.51 4.34 18.12
CA PRO A 49 -0.36 3.23 18.52
C PRO A 49 -1.85 3.60 18.63
N CYS A 50 -2.20 4.88 18.56
CA CYS A 50 -3.59 5.35 18.57
C CYS A 50 -4.14 5.66 17.17
N GLY A 51 -3.35 5.42 16.12
CA GLY A 51 -3.75 5.64 14.73
C GLY A 51 -4.23 4.37 14.03
N GLU A 52 -4.53 4.50 12.75
CA GLU A 52 -4.89 3.39 11.85
C GLU A 52 -3.77 3.21 10.80
N LEU A 53 -3.35 1.96 10.54
CA LEU A 53 -2.38 1.65 9.50
C LEU A 53 -3.10 1.57 8.15
N LEU A 54 -3.11 2.68 7.41
CA LEU A 54 -3.80 2.75 6.11
C LEU A 54 -3.04 2.00 5.01
N GLY A 55 -1.72 1.97 5.09
CA GLY A 55 -0.90 1.18 4.20
C GLY A 55 0.51 0.99 4.70
N LEU A 56 1.17 -0.05 4.20
CA LEU A 56 2.52 -0.43 4.57
C LEU A 56 3.37 -0.61 3.32
N TYR A 57 4.51 0.07 3.27
CA TYR A 57 5.54 -0.15 2.26
C TYR A 57 6.56 -1.17 2.78
N GLU A 58 6.69 -2.28 2.08
CA GLU A 58 7.65 -3.34 2.36
C GLU A 58 8.58 -3.51 1.16
N GLY A 59 9.87 -3.18 1.34
CA GLY A 59 10.84 -3.23 0.26
C GLY A 59 12.27 -3.41 0.76
N ILE A 60 13.13 -3.98 -0.08
CA ILE A 60 14.57 -4.04 0.17
C ILE A 60 15.23 -2.88 -0.59
N PRO A 61 15.84 -1.90 0.11
CA PRO A 61 16.41 -0.72 -0.54
C PRO A 61 17.39 -1.06 -1.67
N VAL A 62 17.25 -0.37 -2.80
CA VAL A 62 18.08 -0.53 -4.02
C VAL A 62 19.58 -0.51 -3.72
N THR A 63 20.03 0.26 -2.71
CA THR A 63 21.44 0.42 -2.32
C THR A 63 22.07 -0.79 -1.63
N LYS A 64 21.27 -1.79 -1.22
CA LYS A 64 21.75 -3.06 -0.63
C LYS A 64 21.71 -4.24 -1.61
N ARG A 65 21.42 -3.99 -2.90
CA ARG A 65 21.44 -5.00 -3.97
C ARG A 65 22.89 -5.40 -4.31
N THR A 66 23.49 -6.29 -3.53
CA THR A 66 24.77 -6.93 -3.88
C THR A 66 24.60 -7.85 -5.09
N THR A 67 25.64 -7.93 -5.91
CA THR A 67 25.73 -8.43 -7.30
C THR A 67 25.48 -9.92 -7.51
N GLY A 68 24.66 -10.59 -6.71
CA GLY A 68 24.46 -12.02 -6.86
C GLY A 68 23.24 -12.56 -6.16
N TYR A 69 22.04 -12.26 -6.65
CA TYR A 69 20.86 -13.08 -6.39
C TYR A 69 19.82 -12.85 -7.49
N SER A 70 19.51 -13.90 -8.27
CA SER A 70 18.37 -13.92 -9.17
C SER A 70 17.09 -14.02 -8.33
N GLY A 71 16.23 -13.00 -8.35
CA GLY A 71 14.95 -13.01 -7.61
C GLY A 71 14.77 -11.80 -6.70
N VAL A 72 14.97 -10.60 -7.23
CA VAL A 72 14.63 -9.37 -6.51
C VAL A 72 13.10 -9.35 -6.36
N MET A 73 12.62 -9.53 -5.14
CA MET A 73 11.20 -9.34 -4.82
C MET A 73 10.88 -7.86 -5.09
N PRO A 74 9.85 -7.53 -5.90
CA PRO A 74 9.45 -6.14 -6.11
C PRO A 74 9.11 -5.52 -4.75
N ASP A 75 9.32 -4.21 -4.64
CA ASP A 75 8.84 -3.48 -3.46
C ASP A 75 7.31 -3.58 -3.45
N VAL A 76 6.66 -3.70 -2.29
CA VAL A 76 5.21 -3.87 -2.20
C VAL A 76 4.61 -2.79 -1.30
N ILE A 77 3.51 -2.18 -1.75
CA ILE A 77 2.63 -1.38 -0.92
C ILE A 77 1.36 -2.18 -0.66
N THR A 78 1.12 -2.53 0.59
CA THR A 78 -0.15 -3.10 1.04
C THR A 78 -1.06 -1.98 1.49
N LEU A 79 -2.26 -1.88 0.91
CA LEU A 79 -3.32 -0.97 1.32
C LEU A 79 -4.37 -1.74 2.12
N PHE A 80 -4.76 -1.22 3.27
CA PHE A 80 -5.68 -1.90 4.17
C PHE A 80 -7.08 -1.29 4.07
N LYS A 81 -8.05 -2.07 3.59
CA LYS A 81 -9.42 -1.62 3.35
C LYS A 81 -10.15 -1.23 4.65
N GLY A 82 -10.11 -2.10 5.66
CA GLY A 82 -10.79 -1.87 6.95
C GLY A 82 -10.37 -0.57 7.65
N PRO A 83 -9.06 -0.27 7.77
CA PRO A 83 -8.58 1.03 8.24
C PRO A 83 -9.13 2.23 7.45
N HIS A 84 -9.17 2.16 6.11
CA HIS A 84 -9.77 3.22 5.29
C HIS A 84 -11.27 3.36 5.56
N GLU A 85 -12.01 2.25 5.68
CA GLU A 85 -13.43 2.25 6.01
C GLU A 85 -13.73 2.91 7.36
N ARG A 86 -12.85 2.75 8.37
CA ARG A 86 -12.99 3.40 9.67
C ARG A 86 -12.70 4.89 9.64
N VAL A 87 -11.71 5.32 8.86
CA VAL A 87 -11.25 6.72 8.81
C VAL A 87 -12.08 7.58 7.85
N CYS A 88 -12.56 7.00 6.75
CA CYS A 88 -13.28 7.74 5.71
C CYS A 88 -14.81 7.72 5.92
N SER A 89 -15.43 8.89 5.73
CA SER A 89 -16.89 9.07 5.79
C SER A 89 -17.56 9.05 4.42
N THR A 90 -16.81 9.29 3.33
CA THR A 90 -17.32 9.32 1.95
C THR A 90 -16.31 8.67 0.99
N GLN A 91 -16.79 8.20 -0.15
CA GLN A 91 -15.97 7.88 -1.32
C GLN A 91 -15.73 9.19 -2.10
N ALA A 92 -14.51 9.37 -2.62
CA ALA A 92 -14.12 10.56 -3.39
C ALA A 92 -14.65 10.50 -4.83
#